data_AF-A0AAV2MM94-F1
#
_entry.id   AF-A0AAV2MM94-F1
#
_cell.length_a   1.000
_cell.length_b   1.000
_cell.length_c   1.000
_cell.angle_alpha   90.00
_cell.angle_beta   90.00
_cell.angle_gamma   90.00
#
_symmetry.space_group_name_H-M   'P 1'
#
loop_
_entity.id
_entity.type
_entity.pdbx_description
1 polymer ?
#
loop_
_entity_poly.entity_id
_entity_poly.type
_entity_poly.pdbx_seq_one_letter_code
_entity_poly.pdbx_strand_id
1 'polypeptide(L)'
;MAKSLPELLREAANLIEEALNRTSQPPVAAQSLQIPATPSRTPVQGNDTDPMVLTNKLMEVFPKLQDGGGFELLKISGSTRSRNLALLPCPSSGYTLAYLKDPSTMIGQATIYIRPLQQDLPIDCEEGSHHASGPDIPCLTCEKAVPFSEMKVHRLSCNGMEAY
;
A
#
# COMPACT_ATOMS: atom_id res chain seq x y z
N MET A 1 9.50 -8.55 44.08
CA MET A 1 9.68 -7.08 44.18
C MET A 1 8.96 -6.47 42.98
N ALA A 2 7.95 -5.63 43.21
CA ALA A 2 7.20 -5.01 42.13
C ALA A 2 8.04 -3.88 41.52
N LYS A 3 8.25 -3.91 40.21
CA LYS A 3 8.93 -2.82 39.48
C LYS A 3 8.05 -1.56 39.59
N SER A 4 8.66 -0.41 39.84
CA SER A 4 7.93 0.86 39.89
C SER A 4 7.48 1.27 38.49
N LEU A 5 6.39 2.03 38.37
CA LEU A 5 5.87 2.51 37.08
C LEU A 5 6.93 3.19 36.18
N PRO A 6 7.86 4.02 36.71
CA PRO A 6 8.93 4.61 35.91
C PRO A 6 9.91 3.57 35.35
N GLU A 7 10.21 2.50 36.09
CA GLU A 7 11.08 1.41 35.64
C GLU A 7 10.45 0.66 34.47
N LEU A 8 9.14 0.38 34.56
CA LEU A 8 8.39 -0.30 33.49
C LEU A 8 8.31 0.54 32.21
N LEU A 9 8.08 1.85 32.32
CA LEU A 9 8.07 2.75 31.17
C LEU A 9 9.44 2.85 30.50
N ARG A 10 10.52 2.85 31.29
CA ARG A 10 11.90 2.86 30.79
C ARG A 10 12.27 1.57 30.08
N GLU A 11 11.86 0.43 30.63
CA GLU A 11 12.06 -0.89 30.02
C GLU A 11 11.28 -1.02 28.71
N ALA A 12 10.03 -0.53 28.66
CA ALA A 12 9.23 -0.49 27.44
C ALA A 12 9.85 0.42 26.35
N ALA A 13 10.35 1.60 26.72
CA ALA A 13 11.01 2.51 25.79
C ALA A 13 12.28 1.87 25.16
N ASN A 14 13.10 1.20 25.98
CA ASN A 14 14.31 0.53 25.50
C ASN A 14 13.98 -0.62 24.52
N LEU A 15 12.91 -1.38 24.78
CA LEU A 15 12.47 -2.45 23.88
C LEU A 15 11.98 -1.91 22.52
N ILE A 16 11.34 -0.73 22.51
CA ILE A 16 10.93 -0.04 21.28
C ILE A 16 12.16 0.45 20.51
N GLU A 17 13.12 1.06 21.20
CA GLU A 17 14.34 1.59 20.58
C GLU A 17 15.20 0.46 20.00
N GLU A 18 15.32 -0.68 20.68
CA GLU A 18 16.02 -1.87 20.17
C GLU A 18 15.32 -2.49 18.95
N ALA A 19 13.98 -2.45 18.89
CA ALA A 19 13.21 -2.89 17.74
C ALA A 19 13.35 -1.96 16.53
N LEU A 20 13.39 -0.64 16.76
CA LEU A 20 13.59 0.37 15.72
C LEU A 20 15.02 0.34 15.18
N ASN A 21 16.03 0.13 16.03
CA ASN A 21 17.44 0.18 15.63
C ASN A 21 17.89 -1.08 14.87
N ARG A 22 17.15 -2.19 14.98
CA ARG A 22 17.31 -3.36 14.07
C ARG A 22 16.79 -3.10 12.64
N THR A 23 16.16 -1.96 12.39
CA THR A 23 15.58 -1.57 11.09
C THR A 23 16.34 -0.41 10.41
N SER A 24 17.60 -0.16 10.77
CA SER A 24 18.33 1.03 10.32
C SER A 24 18.91 0.91 8.89
N GLN A 25 18.23 1.54 7.92
CA GLN A 25 18.89 2.36 6.89
C GLN A 25 18.26 3.77 6.88
N PRO A 26 19.06 4.84 6.64
CA PRO A 26 18.64 6.22 6.90
C PRO A 26 17.80 6.82 5.76
N PRO A 27 16.90 7.79 6.03
CA PRO A 27 16.34 8.63 4.99
C PRO A 27 17.25 9.84 4.75
N VAL A 28 17.83 9.93 3.55
CA VAL A 28 18.19 11.21 2.97
C VAL A 28 16.92 11.85 2.40
N ALA A 29 16.72 13.13 2.68
CA ALA A 29 15.57 13.90 2.23
C ALA A 29 15.39 13.81 0.71
N ALA A 30 14.43 13.00 0.29
CA ALA A 30 13.86 12.99 -1.03
C ALA A 30 12.35 13.03 -0.82
N GLN A 31 11.71 14.06 -1.38
CA GLN A 31 10.27 14.25 -1.34
C GLN A 31 9.60 12.96 -1.83
N SER A 32 9.03 12.23 -0.89
CA SER A 32 8.46 10.91 -1.12
C SER A 32 7.07 11.10 -1.69
N LEU A 33 6.90 10.77 -2.98
CA LEU A 33 5.62 10.28 -3.47
C LEU A 33 5.31 9.02 -2.66
N GLN A 34 4.47 9.16 -1.62
CA GLN A 34 3.95 8.04 -0.87
C GLN A 34 3.07 7.21 -1.81
N ILE A 35 3.51 5.98 -2.08
CA ILE A 35 2.74 4.99 -2.83
C ILE A 35 2.15 4.02 -1.80
N PRO A 36 0.90 4.19 -1.35
CA PRO A 36 0.19 3.13 -0.67
C PRO A 36 -0.44 2.22 -1.72
N ALA A 37 0.26 1.16 -2.09
CA ALA A 37 -0.37 0.03 -2.76
C ALA A 37 0.34 -1.27 -2.35
N THR A 38 -0.39 -2.14 -1.65
CA THR A 38 -0.01 -3.54 -1.51
C THR A 38 0.11 -4.15 -2.91
N PRO A 39 1.23 -4.84 -3.24
CA PRO A 39 1.40 -5.42 -4.55
C PRO A 39 0.44 -6.60 -4.72
N SER A 40 -0.67 -6.40 -5.44
CA SER A 40 -1.55 -7.48 -5.89
C SER A 40 -0.84 -8.29 -6.99
N ARG A 41 -0.53 -9.55 -6.71
CA ARG A 41 0.07 -10.47 -7.71
C ARG A 41 -1.05 -11.22 -8.44
N THR A 42 -1.27 -10.89 -9.70
CA THR A 42 -2.21 -11.62 -10.57
C THR A 42 -1.46 -12.30 -11.72
N PRO A 43 -1.47 -13.65 -11.82
CA PRO A 43 -0.92 -14.32 -12.98
C PRO A 43 -1.79 -14.01 -14.21
N VAL A 44 -1.15 -13.67 -15.33
CA VAL A 44 -1.80 -13.49 -16.63
C VAL A 44 -1.49 -14.72 -17.49
N GLN A 45 -2.52 -15.40 -17.96
CA GLN A 45 -2.40 -16.58 -18.83
C GLN A 45 -3.21 -16.34 -20.10
N GLY A 46 -2.60 -16.50 -21.27
CA GLY A 46 -3.25 -16.26 -22.55
C GLY A 46 -2.27 -16.25 -23.73
N ASN A 47 -2.77 -15.94 -24.93
CA ASN A 47 -1.92 -15.76 -26.12
C ASN A 47 -0.99 -14.55 -25.91
N ASP A 48 0.32 -14.80 -25.95
CA ASP A 48 1.32 -13.79 -25.62
C ASP A 48 1.40 -12.62 -26.63
N THR A 49 0.80 -12.76 -27.81
CA THR A 49 0.84 -11.75 -28.88
C THR A 49 -0.39 -10.86 -28.97
N ASP A 50 -1.46 -11.18 -28.23
CA ASP A 50 -2.71 -10.41 -28.29
C ASP A 50 -2.70 -9.29 -27.23
N PRO A 51 -2.69 -8.00 -27.64
CA PRO A 51 -2.66 -6.88 -26.71
C PRO A 51 -3.94 -6.77 -25.85
N MET A 52 -5.06 -7.33 -26.34
CA MET A 52 -6.33 -7.30 -25.63
C MET A 52 -6.30 -8.21 -24.40
N VAL A 53 -5.52 -9.29 -24.40
CA VAL A 53 -5.38 -10.19 -23.24
C VAL A 53 -4.86 -9.43 -22.03
N LEU A 54 -3.78 -8.66 -22.20
CA LEU A 54 -3.19 -7.87 -21.11
C LEU A 54 -4.11 -6.71 -20.71
N THR A 55 -4.63 -6.00 -21.70
CA THR A 55 -5.50 -4.83 -21.50
C THR A 55 -6.76 -5.22 -20.71
N ASN A 56 -7.48 -6.25 -21.15
CA ASN A 56 -8.68 -6.72 -20.48
C ASN A 56 -8.37 -7.20 -19.07
N LYS A 57 -7.25 -7.90 -18.86
CA LYS A 57 -6.88 -8.39 -17.53
C LYS A 57 -6.56 -7.24 -16.56
N LEU A 58 -5.88 -6.20 -17.02
CA LEU A 58 -5.60 -5.03 -16.20
C LEU A 58 -6.87 -4.25 -15.87
N MET A 59 -7.79 -4.10 -16.82
CA MET A 59 -9.09 -3.46 -16.59
C MET A 59 -10.00 -4.26 -15.66
N GLU A 60 -9.92 -5.59 -15.70
CA GLU A 60 -10.64 -6.48 -14.77
C GLU A 60 -10.14 -6.31 -13.33
N VAL A 61 -8.81 -6.26 -13.14
CA VAL A 61 -8.19 -6.20 -11.81
C VAL A 61 -8.21 -4.77 -11.24
N PHE A 62 -8.06 -3.77 -12.11
CA PHE A 62 -7.99 -2.35 -11.74
C PHE A 62 -9.01 -1.53 -12.54
N PRO A 63 -10.32 -1.70 -12.28
CA PRO A 63 -11.37 -1.08 -13.09
C PRO A 63 -11.31 0.45 -13.12
N LYS A 64 -10.83 1.09 -12.02
CA LYS A 64 -10.65 2.54 -11.94
C LYS A 64 -9.70 3.10 -13.02
N LEU A 65 -8.83 2.27 -13.63
CA LEU A 65 -7.98 2.72 -14.75
C LEU A 65 -8.80 3.21 -15.96
N GLN A 66 -10.03 2.72 -16.14
CA GLN A 66 -10.91 3.20 -17.21
C GLN A 66 -11.28 4.67 -17.02
N ASP A 67 -11.59 5.07 -15.79
CA ASP A 67 -11.88 6.46 -15.43
C ASP A 67 -10.65 7.36 -15.69
N GLY A 68 -9.44 6.78 -15.58
CA GLY A 68 -8.17 7.43 -15.87
C GLY A 68 -7.83 7.55 -17.36
N GLY A 69 -8.73 7.13 -18.25
CA GLY A 69 -8.47 7.07 -19.69
C GLY A 69 -7.59 5.89 -20.12
N GLY A 70 -7.49 4.86 -19.29
CA GLY A 70 -6.63 3.71 -19.49
C GLY A 70 -5.38 3.75 -18.62
N PHE A 71 -4.29 3.16 -19.11
CA PHE A 71 -3.07 2.99 -18.34
C PHE A 71 -1.82 3.14 -19.19
N GLU A 72 -0.73 3.47 -18.52
CA GLU A 72 0.62 3.31 -19.05
C GLU A 72 1.50 2.56 -18.05
N LEU A 73 2.49 1.86 -18.60
CA LEU A 73 3.41 1.04 -17.83
C LEU A 73 4.70 1.82 -17.60
N LEU A 74 5.23 1.74 -16.38
CA LEU A 74 6.52 2.29 -16.02
C LEU A 74 7.45 1.20 -15.55
N LYS A 75 8.73 1.36 -15.87
CA LYS A 75 9.81 0.52 -15.36
C LYS A 75 10.79 1.36 -14.56
N ILE A 76 11.49 0.71 -13.64
CA ILE A 76 12.66 1.31 -13.00
C ILE A 76 13.76 1.44 -14.05
N SER A 77 14.34 2.63 -14.13
CA SER A 77 15.52 2.94 -14.91
C SER A 77 16.58 3.61 -14.03
N GLY A 78 17.81 3.66 -14.51
CA GLY A 78 18.93 4.25 -13.79
C GLY A 78 19.69 3.27 -12.88
N SER A 79 20.74 3.79 -12.23
CA SER A 79 21.63 3.02 -11.36
C SER A 79 21.09 2.94 -9.93
N THR A 80 21.73 2.15 -9.06
CA THR A 80 21.37 2.00 -7.64
C THR A 80 21.18 3.33 -6.90
N ARG A 81 21.93 4.39 -7.26
CA ARG A 81 21.82 5.71 -6.60
C ARG A 81 20.92 6.71 -7.34
N SER A 82 20.32 6.32 -8.45
CA SER A 82 19.54 7.20 -9.33
C SER A 82 18.33 6.48 -9.93
N ARG A 83 17.73 5.54 -9.18
CA ARG A 83 16.57 4.80 -9.68
C ARG A 83 15.39 5.75 -9.84
N ASN A 84 14.86 5.83 -11.05
CA ASN A 84 13.66 6.59 -11.36
C ASN A 84 12.67 5.69 -12.09
N LEU A 85 11.39 6.04 -12.03
CA LEU A 85 10.39 5.46 -12.91
C LEU A 85 10.51 6.13 -14.28
N ALA A 86 10.55 5.33 -15.32
CA ALA A 86 10.54 5.76 -16.71
C ALA A 86 9.38 5.07 -17.43
N LEU A 87 8.75 5.80 -18.33
CA LEU A 87 7.69 5.25 -19.18
C LEU A 87 8.24 4.12 -20.04
N LEU A 88 7.50 3.02 -20.06
CA LEU A 88 7.72 1.94 -21.02
C LEU A 88 6.99 2.31 -22.32
N PRO A 89 7.69 2.51 -23.44
CA PRO A 89 7.05 2.92 -24.69
C PRO A 89 5.96 1.94 -25.11
N CYS A 90 4.79 2.46 -25.48
CA CYS A 90 3.71 1.63 -26.01
C CYS A 90 3.97 1.33 -27.50
N PRO A 91 4.07 0.06 -27.92
CA PRO A 91 4.10 -0.30 -29.33
C PRO A 91 2.83 0.18 -30.05
N SER A 92 2.89 0.40 -31.36
CA SER A 92 1.71 0.74 -32.17
C SER A 92 0.62 -0.35 -32.13
N SER A 93 1.01 -1.59 -31.86
CA SER A 93 0.11 -2.72 -31.63
C SER A 93 -0.46 -2.80 -30.21
N GLY A 94 -0.07 -1.91 -29.29
CA GLY A 94 -0.35 -2.03 -27.87
C GLY A 94 0.63 -2.96 -27.13
N TYR A 95 0.52 -3.01 -25.80
CA TYR A 95 1.35 -3.87 -24.96
C TYR A 95 0.91 -5.33 -25.05
N THR A 96 1.85 -6.20 -25.38
CA THR A 96 1.66 -7.66 -25.40
C THR A 96 2.55 -8.32 -24.35
N LEU A 97 2.21 -9.53 -23.90
CA LEU A 97 3.08 -10.27 -22.98
C LEU A 97 4.43 -10.61 -23.63
N ALA A 98 4.43 -10.88 -24.94
CA ALA A 98 5.66 -11.07 -25.71
C ALA A 98 6.55 -9.83 -25.67
N TYR A 99 5.98 -8.64 -25.87
CA TYR A 99 6.72 -7.38 -25.77
C TYR A 99 7.29 -7.17 -24.36
N LEU A 100 6.50 -7.39 -23.30
CA LEU A 100 6.98 -7.22 -21.92
C LEU A 100 8.06 -8.22 -21.52
N LYS A 101 8.05 -9.43 -22.10
CA LYS A 101 9.08 -10.46 -21.91
C LYS A 101 10.31 -10.25 -22.79
N ASP A 102 10.24 -9.36 -23.80
CA ASP A 102 11.31 -9.13 -24.74
C ASP A 102 12.56 -8.56 -24.01
N PRO A 103 13.74 -9.18 -24.14
CA PRO A 103 14.96 -8.71 -23.49
C PRO A 103 15.33 -7.25 -23.82
N SER A 104 14.95 -6.75 -24.99
CA SER A 104 15.20 -5.36 -25.41
C SER A 104 14.48 -4.33 -24.53
N THR A 105 13.37 -4.71 -23.88
CA THR A 105 12.67 -3.83 -22.94
C THR A 105 13.41 -3.69 -21.61
N MET A 106 14.38 -4.57 -21.33
CA MET A 106 15.15 -4.64 -20.08
C MET A 106 14.28 -4.74 -18.81
N ILE A 107 13.09 -5.34 -18.93
CA ILE A 107 12.20 -5.57 -17.78
C ILE A 107 12.62 -6.85 -17.04
N GLY A 108 12.75 -7.97 -17.75
CA GLY A 108 13.15 -9.25 -17.16
C GLY A 108 12.22 -9.67 -16.01
N GLN A 109 12.75 -9.77 -14.79
CA GLN A 109 11.99 -10.05 -13.56
C GLN A 109 11.68 -8.79 -12.73
N ALA A 110 11.87 -7.60 -13.30
CA ALA A 110 11.62 -6.34 -12.60
C ALA A 110 10.13 -6.07 -12.42
N THR A 111 9.81 -5.34 -11.35
CA THR A 111 8.45 -4.83 -11.10
C THR A 111 8.07 -3.82 -12.17
N ILE A 112 6.90 -4.02 -12.77
CA ILE A 112 6.23 -3.03 -13.62
C ILE A 112 5.28 -2.23 -12.74
N TYR A 113 5.33 -0.91 -12.88
CA TYR A 113 4.43 0.02 -12.22
C TYR A 113 3.36 0.47 -13.22
N ILE A 114 2.15 0.71 -12.75
CA ILE A 114 1.01 1.12 -13.57
C ILE A 114 0.56 2.49 -13.08
N ARG A 115 0.26 3.42 -14.00
CA ARG A 115 -0.43 4.67 -13.67
C ARG A 115 -1.54 4.97 -14.69
N PRO A 116 -2.54 5.80 -14.34
CA PRO A 116 -3.55 6.31 -15.26
C PRO A 116 -2.94 7.06 -16.45
N LEU A 117 -3.56 6.95 -17.64
CA LEU A 117 -3.01 7.52 -18.87
C LEU A 117 -3.32 9.01 -19.08
N GLN A 118 -4.58 9.42 -18.84
CA GLN A 118 -5.07 10.74 -19.23
C GLN A 118 -5.32 11.68 -18.05
N GLN A 119 -5.70 11.14 -16.89
CA GLN A 119 -5.94 11.93 -15.69
C GLN A 119 -5.58 11.16 -14.43
N ASP A 120 -5.08 11.88 -13.42
CA ASP A 120 -4.85 11.31 -12.11
C ASP A 120 -6.17 10.85 -11.50
N LEU A 121 -6.14 9.67 -10.89
CA LEU A 121 -7.26 9.15 -10.13
C LEU A 121 -7.14 9.62 -8.68
N PRO A 122 -8.26 9.93 -8.02
CA PRO A 122 -8.23 10.24 -6.60
C PRO A 122 -7.57 9.08 -5.84
N ILE A 123 -6.57 9.41 -5.01
CA ILE A 123 -5.90 8.47 -4.09
C ILE A 123 -6.81 8.22 -2.87
N ASP A 124 -8.08 8.56 -2.97
CA ASP A 124 -9.08 8.12 -2.04
C ASP A 124 -9.10 6.59 -2.16
N CYS A 125 -8.26 5.96 -1.34
CA CYS A 125 -8.57 4.70 -0.71
C CYS A 125 -10.04 4.85 -0.37
N GLU A 126 -10.92 4.19 -1.12
CA GLU A 126 -12.28 3.95 -0.64
C GLU A 126 -12.04 3.54 0.80
N GLU A 127 -12.42 4.42 1.73
CA GLU A 127 -12.10 4.28 3.12
C GLU A 127 -12.65 2.92 3.47
N GLY A 128 -11.76 1.92 3.57
CA GLY A 128 -12.12 0.59 3.98
C GLY A 128 -12.70 0.79 5.35
N SER A 129 -14.03 0.82 5.39
CA SER A 129 -14.90 1.37 6.42
C SER A 129 -14.21 1.67 7.75
N HIS A 130 -13.47 2.79 7.89
CA HIS A 130 -12.65 3.10 9.08
C HIS A 130 -12.41 1.86 9.96
N HIS A 131 -11.79 0.80 9.41
CA HIS A 131 -11.88 -0.49 10.10
C HIS A 131 -11.16 -0.30 11.40
N ALA A 132 -11.93 -0.35 12.48
CA ALA A 132 -11.45 -0.13 13.81
C ALA A 132 -10.18 -0.96 13.99
N SER A 133 -9.06 -0.27 14.21
CA SER A 133 -7.73 -0.82 14.07
C SER A 133 -7.09 -0.96 15.44
N GLY A 134 -6.47 -2.13 15.65
CA GLY A 134 -5.89 -2.52 16.92
C GLY A 134 -6.77 -3.46 17.72
N PRO A 135 -6.27 -3.96 18.86
CA PRO A 135 -7.00 -4.90 19.69
C PRO A 135 -8.21 -4.23 20.32
N ASP A 136 -9.27 -5.02 20.50
CA ASP A 136 -10.41 -4.63 21.33
C ASP A 136 -9.97 -4.52 22.79
N ILE A 137 -10.29 -3.38 23.41
CA ILE A 137 -10.04 -3.12 24.82
C ILE A 137 -11.35 -2.79 25.54
N PRO A 138 -11.58 -3.30 26.76
CA PRO A 138 -12.80 -3.01 27.49
C PRO A 138 -12.83 -1.55 27.94
N CYS A 139 -13.95 -0.86 27.70
CA CYS A 139 -14.21 0.45 28.29
C CYS A 139 -14.43 0.30 29.80
N LEU A 140 -13.72 1.06 30.62
CA LEU A 140 -13.90 1.01 32.08
C LEU A 140 -15.25 1.57 32.57
N THR A 141 -16.00 2.28 31.72
CA THR A 141 -17.28 2.90 32.07
C THR A 141 -18.48 2.05 31.68
N CYS A 142 -18.42 1.33 30.56
CA CYS A 142 -19.55 0.54 30.06
C CYS A 142 -19.20 -0.93 29.74
N GLU A 143 -17.95 -1.34 30.02
CA GLU A 143 -17.40 -2.69 29.80
C GLU A 143 -17.44 -3.22 28.37
N LYS A 144 -17.96 -2.44 27.41
CA LYS A 144 -17.97 -2.81 26.00
C LYS A 144 -16.54 -2.91 25.49
N ALA A 145 -16.28 -4.00 24.77
CA ALA A 145 -15.08 -4.16 23.97
C ALA A 145 -15.11 -3.12 22.84
N VAL A 146 -14.13 -2.22 22.84
CA VAL A 146 -14.00 -1.16 21.85
C VAL A 146 -12.60 -1.23 21.26
N PRO A 147 -12.46 -1.21 19.92
CA PRO A 147 -11.18 -1.16 19.25
C PRO A 147 -10.31 -0.01 19.75
N PHE A 148 -9.01 -0.27 19.96
CA PHE A 148 -8.08 0.73 20.49
C PHE A 148 -8.14 2.08 19.75
N SER A 149 -8.26 2.07 18.42
CA SER A 149 -8.37 3.29 17.60
C SER A 149 -9.59 4.16 17.92
N GLU A 150 -10.69 3.55 18.38
CA GLU A 150 -11.99 4.23 18.56
C GLU A 150 -12.26 4.60 20.02
N MET A 151 -11.49 4.08 20.99
CA MET A 151 -11.70 4.31 22.42
C MET A 151 -11.75 5.80 22.79
N LYS A 152 -10.97 6.66 22.11
CA LYS A 152 -11.02 8.12 22.35
C LYS A 152 -12.37 8.71 21.98
N VAL A 153 -12.95 8.32 20.84
CA VAL A 153 -14.25 8.80 20.37
C VAL A 153 -15.37 8.21 21.22
N HIS A 154 -15.29 6.91 21.51
CA HIS A 154 -16.21 6.23 22.42
C HIS A 154 -16.29 6.94 23.78
N ARG A 155 -15.16 7.34 24.38
CA ARG A 155 -15.15 8.07 25.67
C ARG A 155 -15.91 9.40 25.64
N LEU A 156 -16.07 10.04 24.49
CA LEU A 156 -16.78 11.31 24.36
C LEU A 156 -18.31 11.12 24.40
N SER A 157 -18.81 9.93 24.04
CA SER A 157 -20.24 9.60 23.97
C SER A 157 -20.65 8.45 24.90
N CYS A 158 -19.72 7.92 25.69
CA CYS A 158 -19.97 6.80 26.59
C CYS A 158 -20.78 7.27 27.80
N ASN A 159 -22.07 6.92 27.80
CA ASN A 159 -23.03 7.32 28.83
C ASN A 159 -23.23 6.29 29.96
N GLY A 160 -22.37 5.26 30.05
CA GLY A 160 -22.33 4.34 31.18
C GLY A 160 -23.66 3.67 31.57
N MET A 161 -24.61 3.53 30.63
CA MET A 161 -25.93 2.98 30.93
C MET A 161 -26.18 1.63 30.23
N GLU A 162 -26.41 0.65 31.11
CA GLU A 162 -27.00 -0.69 30.99
C GLU A 162 -26.06 -1.83 30.53
N ALA A 163 -26.08 -3.00 31.18
CA ALA A 163 -27.24 -3.66 31.81
C ALA A 163 -26.97 -4.46 33.09
N TYR A 164 -28.07 -4.60 33.84
CA TYR A 164 -28.38 -5.43 35.00
C TYR A 164 -28.26 -6.94 34.73
#